data_AF-A0A9D7GM93-F1
#
_entry.id   AF-A0A9D7GM93-F1
#
_cell.length_a   1.000
_cell.length_b   1.000
_cell.length_c   1.000
_cell.angle_alpha   90.00
_cell.angle_beta   90.00
_cell.angle_gamma   90.00
#
_symmetry.space_group_name_H-M   'P 1'
#
loop_
_entity.id
_entity.type
_entity.pdbx_description
1 polymer ?
#
loop_
_entity_poly.entity_id
_entity_poly.type
_entity_poly.pdbx_seq_one_letter_code
_entity_poly.pdbx_strand_id
1 'polypeptide(L)'
;MMDHRGDTANRITDITNGVDSAETWDFGYDALSRLVTAQSPASLGGFGYDAIGNRISRSSNGVQNATLTYPTTSSRLQTYAASGLLLVVRPHA
;
A
#
# COMPACT_ATOMS: atom_id res chain seq x y z
N MET A 1 -7.49 20.78 13.17
CA MET A 1 -8.49 20.20 12.25
C MET A 1 -7.76 19.31 11.25
N MET A 2 -8.37 18.21 10.82
CA MET A 2 -7.88 17.42 9.70
C MET A 2 -8.57 17.89 8.42
N ASP A 3 -7.79 18.18 7.38
CA ASP A 3 -8.25 18.55 6.04
C ASP A 3 -7.75 17.53 5.02
N HIS A 4 -8.46 17.35 3.91
CA HIS A 4 -8.03 16.46 2.84
C HIS A 4 -8.29 17.09 1.48
N ARG A 5 -7.41 16.81 0.51
CA ARG A 5 -7.66 17.15 -0.89
C ARG A 5 -7.63 15.89 -1.74
N GLY A 6 -8.16 16.02 -2.94
CA GLY A 6 -8.11 14.97 -3.94
C GLY A 6 -7.86 15.50 -5.34
N ASP A 7 -7.61 14.56 -6.25
CA ASP A 7 -7.42 14.82 -7.67
C ASP A 7 -8.73 14.78 -8.46
N THR A 8 -8.65 14.98 -9.79
CA THR A 8 -9.80 14.95 -10.70
C THR A 8 -10.47 13.57 -10.81
N ALA A 9 -9.81 12.50 -10.35
CA ALA A 9 -10.37 11.16 -10.26
C ALA A 9 -11.01 10.89 -8.88
N ASN A 10 -11.17 11.93 -8.06
CA ASN A 10 -11.74 11.89 -6.72
C ASN A 10 -10.97 10.94 -5.78
N ARG A 11 -9.64 10.87 -5.94
CA ARG A 11 -8.73 10.13 -5.05
C ARG A 11 -8.07 11.10 -4.09
N ILE A 12 -7.96 10.73 -2.82
CA ILE A 12 -7.33 11.57 -1.79
C ILE A 12 -5.83 11.66 -2.06
N THR A 13 -5.30 12.85 -2.27
CA THR A 13 -3.87 13.08 -2.53
C THR A 13 -3.11 13.52 -1.30
N ASP A 14 -3.79 14.19 -0.37
CA ASP A 14 -3.21 14.61 0.90
C ASP A 14 -4.25 14.61 2.01
N ILE A 15 -3.78 14.31 3.22
CA ILE A 15 -4.49 14.57 4.48
C ILE A 15 -3.55 15.44 5.33
N THR A 16 -3.96 16.68 5.59
CA THR A 16 -3.21 17.61 6.44
C THR A 16 -3.76 17.58 7.86
N ASN A 17 -2.90 17.27 8.83
CA ASN A 17 -3.23 17.43 10.25
C ASN A 17 -2.66 18.77 10.74
N GLY A 18 -3.54 19.76 10.95
CA GLY A 18 -3.16 21.09 11.41
C GLY A 18 -2.77 21.20 12.89
N VAL A 19 -2.77 20.10 13.63
CA VAL A 19 -2.32 20.03 15.04
C VAL A 19 -0.97 19.32 15.14
N ASP A 20 -0.80 18.20 14.41
CA ASP A 20 0.45 17.45 14.34
C ASP A 20 0.86 17.22 12.88
N SER A 21 1.88 17.96 12.43
CA SER A 21 2.41 17.81 11.08
C SER A 21 3.02 16.43 10.81
N ALA A 22 3.44 15.68 11.84
CA ALA A 22 3.96 14.31 11.66
C ALA A 22 2.86 13.33 11.23
N GLU A 23 1.59 13.65 11.48
CA GLU A 23 0.42 12.91 11.02
C GLU A 23 -0.18 13.48 9.72
N THR A 24 0.55 14.34 9.01
CA THR A 24 0.20 14.73 7.64
C THR A 24 0.68 13.67 6.66
N TRP A 25 -0.16 13.32 5.70
CA TRP A 25 0.10 12.25 4.74
C TRP A 25 -0.11 12.71 3.30
N ASP A 26 0.78 12.28 2.41
CA ASP A 26 0.69 12.39 0.97
C ASP A 26 0.51 11.00 0.34
N PHE A 27 -0.32 10.92 -0.69
CA PHE A 27 -0.69 9.67 -1.36
C PHE A 27 -0.44 9.75 -2.86
N GLY A 28 0.27 8.75 -3.39
CA GLY A 28 0.52 8.60 -4.82
C GLY A 28 -0.19 7.38 -5.39
N TYR A 29 -0.70 7.53 -6.61
CA TYR A 29 -1.49 6.51 -7.30
C TYR A 29 -0.90 6.21 -8.67
N ASP A 30 -1.06 4.96 -9.11
CA ASP A 30 -0.81 4.61 -10.52
C ASP A 30 -1.98 5.02 -11.43
N ALA A 31 -1.82 4.78 -12.74
CA ALA A 31 -2.82 5.09 -13.76
C ALA A 31 -4.13 4.29 -13.59
N LEU A 32 -4.12 3.21 -12.80
CA LEU A 32 -5.29 2.38 -12.49
C LEU A 32 -5.93 2.77 -11.15
N SER A 33 -5.54 3.90 -10.56
CA SER A 33 -6.09 4.39 -9.29
C SER A 33 -5.78 3.49 -8.09
N ARG A 34 -4.65 2.80 -8.13
CA ARG A 34 -4.15 1.99 -7.02
C ARG A 34 -3.07 2.77 -6.27
N LEU A 35 -3.16 2.77 -4.94
CA LEU A 35 -2.20 3.44 -4.06
C LEU A 35 -0.84 2.79 -4.18
N VAL A 36 0.17 3.53 -4.66
CA VAL A 36 1.56 3.07 -4.80
C VAL A 36 2.50 3.67 -3.77
N THR A 37 2.18 4.85 -3.23
CA THR A 37 2.95 5.50 -2.17
C THR A 37 2.03 6.11 -1.11
N ALA A 38 2.42 6.00 0.16
CA ALA A 38 1.83 6.73 1.28
C ALA A 38 2.98 7.27 2.13
N GLN A 39 3.09 8.58 2.26
CA GLN A 39 4.23 9.22 2.90
C GLN A 39 3.77 10.18 3.99
N SER A 40 4.46 10.17 5.12
CA SER A 40 4.43 11.24 6.13
C SER A 40 5.85 11.70 6.41
N PRO A 41 6.07 12.77 7.21
CA PRO A 41 7.41 13.16 7.61
C PRO A 41 8.22 12.05 8.32
N ALA A 42 7.54 11.09 8.95
CA ALA A 42 8.17 10.01 9.71
C ALA A 42 8.22 8.65 8.98
N SER A 43 7.49 8.49 7.88
CA SER A 43 7.34 7.17 7.24
C SER A 43 7.10 7.27 5.73
N LEU A 44 7.69 6.35 4.98
CA LEU A 44 7.36 6.14 3.57
C LEU A 44 6.93 4.70 3.34
N GLY A 45 5.66 4.50 3.02
CA GLY A 45 5.11 3.23 2.56
C GLY A 45 5.07 3.15 1.04
N GLY A 46 5.49 2.03 0.47
CA GLY A 46 5.34 1.73 -0.96
C GLY A 46 4.59 0.43 -1.20
N PHE A 47 3.88 0.35 -2.33
CA PHE A 47 3.07 -0.80 -2.72
C PHE A 47 3.24 -1.10 -4.21
N GLY A 48 3.50 -2.37 -4.54
CA GLY A 48 3.53 -2.86 -5.92
C GLY A 48 2.38 -3.81 -6.22
N TYR A 49 1.90 -3.81 -7.45
CA TYR A 49 0.77 -4.62 -7.90
C TYR A 49 1.09 -5.35 -9.21
N ASP A 50 0.47 -6.51 -9.40
CA ASP A 50 0.44 -7.19 -10.69
C ASP A 50 -0.57 -6.53 -11.67
N ALA A 51 -0.67 -7.07 -12.88
CA ALA A 51 -1.54 -6.54 -13.93
C ALA A 51 -3.04 -6.60 -13.61
N ILE A 52 -3.46 -7.52 -12.73
CA ILE A 52 -4.87 -7.74 -12.39
C ILE A 52 -5.26 -7.10 -11.05
N GLY A 53 -4.33 -6.43 -10.36
CA GLY A 53 -4.61 -5.66 -9.15
C GLY A 53 -4.23 -6.34 -7.85
N ASN A 54 -3.60 -7.52 -7.87
CA ASN A 54 -3.10 -8.11 -6.63
C ASN A 54 -1.84 -7.37 -6.19
N ARG A 55 -1.77 -7.02 -4.91
CA ARG A 55 -0.59 -6.40 -4.33
C ARG A 55 0.51 -7.46 -4.17
N ILE A 56 1.65 -7.30 -4.83
CA ILE A 56 2.75 -8.28 -4.80
C ILE A 56 3.92 -7.84 -3.92
N SER A 57 4.00 -6.56 -3.56
CA SER A 57 5.05 -6.05 -2.67
C SER A 57 4.58 -4.95 -1.73
N ARG A 58 5.29 -4.84 -0.61
CA ARG A 58 5.25 -3.70 0.32
C ARG A 58 6.68 -3.27 0.63
N SER A 59 6.87 -1.97 0.76
CA SER A 59 8.13 -1.38 1.24
C SER A 59 7.87 -0.40 2.38
N SER A 60 8.90 -0.25 3.22
CA SER A 60 8.99 0.78 4.25
C SER A 60 10.32 1.52 4.08
N ASN A 61 10.27 2.84 4.01
CA ASN A 61 11.42 3.72 3.83
C ASN A 61 12.30 3.30 2.63
N GLY A 62 11.64 2.97 1.51
CA GLY A 62 12.28 2.54 0.27
C GLY A 62 12.78 1.09 0.25
N VAL A 63 12.72 0.38 1.38
CA VAL A 63 13.17 -1.01 1.48
C VAL A 63 11.98 -1.97 1.41
N GLN A 64 11.97 -2.89 0.45
CA GLN A 64 10.95 -3.93 0.39
C GLN A 64 11.00 -4.81 1.64
N ASN A 65 9.90 -4.86 2.37
CA ASN A 65 9.78 -5.56 3.64
C ASN A 65 8.69 -6.64 3.63
N ALA A 66 7.93 -6.76 2.54
CA ALA A 66 7.08 -7.92 2.30
C ALA A 66 6.86 -8.23 0.80
N THR A 67 6.72 -9.52 0.50
CA THR A 67 6.32 -10.07 -0.79
C THR A 67 5.06 -10.91 -0.61
N LEU A 68 4.11 -10.76 -1.52
CA LEU A 68 2.84 -11.47 -1.51
C LEU A 68 2.73 -12.30 -2.79
N THR A 69 2.30 -13.56 -2.68
CA THR A 69 2.10 -14.43 -3.85
C THR A 69 0.67 -14.94 -3.95
N TYR A 70 0.23 -15.13 -5.18
CA TYR A 70 -1.13 -15.52 -5.54
C TYR A 70 -1.07 -16.66 -6.55
N PRO A 71 -2.02 -17.60 -6.53
CA PRO A 71 -2.19 -18.57 -7.60
C PRO A 71 -2.57 -17.84 -8.90
N THR A 72 -2.15 -18.38 -10.04
CA THR A 72 -2.51 -17.81 -11.36
C THR A 72 -4.01 -17.82 -11.65
N THR A 73 -4.77 -18.60 -10.89
CA THR A 73 -6.22 -18.78 -11.04
C THR A 73 -7.03 -18.03 -9.98
N SER A 74 -6.40 -17.31 -9.04
CA SER A 74 -7.11 -16.71 -7.92
C SER A 74 -6.40 -15.48 -7.36
N SER A 75 -7.17 -14.42 -7.08
CA SER A 75 -6.72 -13.26 -6.28
C SER A 75 -6.65 -13.54 -4.77
N ARG A 76 -6.80 -14.80 -4.34
CA ARG A 76 -6.65 -15.16 -2.93
C ARG A 76 -5.17 -15.33 -2.60
N LEU A 77 -4.70 -14.60 -1.59
CA LEU A 77 -3.32 -14.66 -1.11
C LEU A 77 -2.94 -16.10 -0.76
N GLN A 78 -1.82 -16.57 -1.31
CA GLN A 78 -1.25 -17.89 -1.03
C GLN A 78 -0.12 -17.80 -0.02
N THR A 79 0.80 -16.85 -0.20
CA THR A 79 1.87 -16.61 0.78
C THR A 79 2.08 -15.13 1.06
N TYR A 80 2.44 -14.84 2.31
CA TYR A 80 2.94 -13.55 2.76
C TYR A 80 4.33 -13.77 3.37
N ALA A 81 5.36 -13.28 2.70
CA ALA A 81 6.74 -13.33 3.16
C ALA A 81 7.15 -11.92 3.60
N ALA A 82 7.37 -11.71 4.89
CA ALA A 82 7.94 -10.50 5.44
C ALA A 82 9.30 -10.80 6.09
N SER A 83 10.06 -9.76 6.45
CA SER A 83 11.35 -9.90 7.12
C SER A 83 11.25 -10.81 8.35
N GLY A 84 11.71 -12.06 8.22
CA GLY A 84 11.71 -13.07 9.28
C GLY A 84 10.43 -13.89 9.45
N LEU A 85 9.41 -13.71 8.60
CA LEU A 85 8.15 -14.45 8.69
C LEU A 85 7.68 -14.91 7.30
N LEU A 86 7.41 -16.20 7.16
CA LEU A 86 6.65 -16.74 6.05
C LEU A 86 5.31 -17.29 6.56
N LEU A 87 4.23 -16.66 6.13
CA LEU A 87 2.88 -17.18 6.35
C LEU A 87 2.37 -17.80 5.05
N VAL A 88 2.02 -19.08 5.10
CA VAL A 88 1.29 -19.77 4.04
C VAL A 88 -0.19 -19.76 4.41
N VAL A 89 -1.00 -19.08 3.61
CA VAL A 89 -2.45 -19.01 3.81
C VAL A 89 -3.04 -20.32 3.29
N ARG A 90 -3.57 -21.14 4.19
CA ARG A 90 -4.22 -22.40 3.82
C ARG A 90 -5.66 -22.12 3.40
N PRO A 91 -6.17 -22.78 2.35
CA PRO A 91 -7.60 -22.77 2.07
C PRO A 91 -8.37 -23.27 3.31
N HIS A 92 -9.37 -22.52 3.76
CA HIS A 92 -10.47 -23.16 4.48
C HIS A 92 -11.37 -23.82 3.43
N ALA A 93 -11.65 -25.12 3.64
CA ALA A 93 -12.56 -25.92 2.83
C ALA A 93 -14.01 -25.56 3.14
#